data_AF-A0A6L8QC51-F1
#
_entry.id   AF-A0A6L8QC51-F1
#
_cell.length_a   1.000
_cell.length_b   1.000
_cell.length_c   1.000
_cell.angle_alpha   90.00
_cell.angle_beta   90.00
_cell.angle_gamma   90.00
#
_symmetry.space_group_name_H-M   'P 1'
#
loop_
_entity.id
_entity.type
_entity.pdbx_description
1 polymer ?
#
loop_
_entity_poly.entity_id
_entity_poly.type
_entity_poly.pdbx_seq_one_letter_code
_entity_poly.pdbx_strand_id
1 'polypeptide(L)' 'MMSEAIKTKGKITQIIGPAVDFRFPHGSLPEQGNAIHLKREDGTTLVFETMQHLGN' A
#
# COMPACT_ATOMS: atom_id res chain seq x y z
N MET A 1 -0.56 -19.57 -15.85
CA MET A 1 -1.51 -19.24 -14.77
C MET A 1 -1.14 -17.85 -14.26
N MET A 2 -1.90 -16.81 -14.61
CA MET A 2 -1.71 -15.50 -13.99
C MET A 2 -2.32 -15.58 -12.60
N SER A 3 -1.47 -15.63 -11.57
CA SER A 3 -1.89 -15.60 -10.18
C SER A 3 -2.62 -14.28 -9.92
N GLU A 4 -3.88 -14.36 -9.52
CA GLU A 4 -4.64 -13.23 -9.03
C GLU A 4 -3.97 -12.77 -7.73
N ALA A 5 -3.19 -11.67 -7.81
CA ALA A 5 -2.52 -11.12 -6.64
C ALA A 5 -3.58 -10.77 -5.59
N ILE A 6 -3.47 -11.35 -4.40
CA ILE A 6 -4.39 -11.13 -3.28
C ILE A 6 -4.41 -9.62 -3.00
N LYS A 7 -5.51 -8.95 -3.35
CA LYS A 7 -5.69 -7.51 -3.15
C LYS A 7 -6.13 -7.24 -1.72
N THR A 8 -5.18 -7.23 -0.80
CA THR A 8 -5.44 -6.78 0.57
C THR A 8 -5.58 -5.26 0.59
N LYS A 9 -6.68 -4.75 1.15
CA LYS A 9 -6.92 -3.31 1.32
C LYS A 9 -6.29 -2.82 2.62
N GLY A 10 -5.33 -1.91 2.50
CA GLY A 10 -4.80 -1.12 3.62
C GLY A 10 -5.54 0.20 3.83
N LYS A 11 -5.21 0.92 4.89
CA LYS A 11 -5.69 2.29 5.17
C LYS A 11 -4.50 3.23 5.34
N ILE A 12 -4.61 4.44 4.81
CA ILE A 12 -3.64 5.51 5.09
C ILE A 12 -3.81 5.94 6.54
N THR A 13 -2.71 6.02 7.29
CA THR A 13 -2.71 6.50 8.68
C THR A 13 -2.09 7.88 8.81
N GLN A 14 -1.10 8.20 7.98
CA GLN A 14 -0.35 9.45 8.07
C GLN A 14 0.24 9.81 6.71
N ILE A 15 0.38 11.11 6.45
CA ILE A 15 1.01 11.67 5.25
C ILE A 15 2.01 12.75 5.71
N ILE A 16 3.28 12.59 5.36
CA ILE A 16 4.36 13.55 5.63
C ILE A 16 5.08 13.85 4.31
N GLY A 17 4.67 14.94 3.67
CA GLY A 17 5.19 15.30 2.34
C GLY A 17 4.96 14.14 1.34
N PRO A 18 6.01 13.61 0.70
CA PRO A 18 5.88 12.48 -0.23
C PRO A 18 5.77 11.11 0.48
N ALA A 19 6.08 11.02 1.78
CA ALA A 19 6.02 9.77 2.54
C ALA A 19 4.61 9.53 3.08
N VAL A 20 4.11 8.31 2.93
CA VAL A 20 2.75 7.92 3.36
C VAL A 20 2.82 6.62 4.14
N ASP A 21 2.28 6.64 5.36
CA ASP A 21 2.19 5.46 6.20
C ASP A 21 0.86 4.74 5.94
N PHE A 22 0.95 3.44 5.71
CA PHE A 22 -0.18 2.56 5.50
C PHE A 22 -0.28 1.51 6.61
N ARG A 23 -1.48 1.27 7.10
CA ARG A 23 -1.80 0.16 8.00
C ARG A 23 -2.51 -0.93 7.22
N PHE A 24 -1.97 -2.15 7.32
CA PHE A 24 -2.57 -3.36 6.78
C PHE A 24 -3.04 -4.29 7.91
N PRO A 25 -4.00 -5.18 7.65
CA PRO A 25 -4.32 -6.29 8.55
C PRO A 25 -3.10 -7.17 8.83
N HIS A 26 -3.10 -7.84 9.98
CA HIS A 26 -2.02 -8.75 10.37
C HIS A 26 -1.78 -9.81 9.29
N GLY A 27 -0.50 -10.09 8.99
CA GLY A 27 -0.10 -11.05 7.95
C GLY A 27 -0.35 -10.59 6.51
N SER A 28 -0.81 -9.35 6.30
CA SER A 28 -1.10 -8.81 4.97
C SER A 28 -0.25 -7.60 4.60
N LEU A 29 0.91 -7.44 5.24
CA LEU A 29 1.87 -6.40 4.88
C LEU A 29 2.48 -6.73 3.51
N PRO A 30 2.52 -5.77 2.57
CA PRO A 30 3.25 -5.95 1.32
C PRO A 30 4.76 -6.08 1.61
N GLU A 31 5.47 -6.89 0.83
CA GLU A 31 6.94 -6.94 0.90
C GLU A 31 7.58 -5.62 0.47
N GLN A 32 8.82 -5.38 0.92
CA GLN A 32 9.58 -4.20 0.51
C GLN A 32 9.82 -4.20 -1.02
N GLY A 33 9.67 -3.04 -1.65
CA GLY A 33 9.71 -2.89 -3.11
C GLY A 33 8.38 -3.16 -3.81
N ASN A 34 7.38 -3.74 -3.12
CA ASN A 34 6.07 -3.96 -3.74
C ASN A 34 5.27 -2.65 -3.85
N ALA A 35 4.52 -2.56 -4.94
CA ALA A 35 3.69 -1.41 -5.27
C ALA A 35 2.34 -1.42 -4.54
N ILE A 36 2.00 -0.30 -3.89
CA ILE A 36 0.68 -0.04 -3.32
C ILE A 36 -0.07 0.89 -4.28
N HIS A 37 -1.25 0.45 -4.74
CA HIS A 37 -2.07 1.21 -5.69
C HIS A 37 -3.25 1.86 -4.98
N LEU A 38 -3.30 3.19 -4.99
CA LEU A 38 -4.42 3.97 -4.48
C LEU A 38 -5.22 4.52 -5.66
N LYS A 39 -6.43 3.97 -5.87
CA LYS A 39 -7.40 4.53 -6.81
C LYS A 39 -8.11 5.72 -6.17
N ARG A 40 -8.11 6.86 -6.84
CA ARG A 40 -8.84 8.06 -6.44
C ARG A 40 -10.21 8.11 -7.10
N GLU A 41 -11.09 8.95 -6.56
CA GLU A 41 -12.44 9.16 -7.08
C GLU A 41 -12.45 9.72 -8.51
N ASP A 42 -11.43 10.51 -8.88
CA ASP A 42 -11.23 11.06 -10.22
C ASP A 42 -10.77 10.01 -11.26
N GLY A 43 -10.64 8.75 -10.87
CA GLY A 43 -10.20 7.65 -11.73
C GLY A 43 -8.68 7.54 -11.89
N THR A 44 -7.90 8.48 -11.34
CA THR A 44 -6.43 8.39 -11.35
C THR A 44 -5.94 7.35 -10.34
N THR A 45 -4.76 6.81 -10.61
CA THR A 45 -4.08 5.87 -9.69
C THR A 45 -2.78 6.48 -9.23
N LEU A 46 -2.63 6.63 -7.91
CA LEU A 46 -1.35 6.93 -7.30
C LEU A 46 -0.68 5.62 -6.90
N VAL A 47 0.58 5.46 -7.30
CA VAL A 47 1.38 4.27 -7.01
C VAL A 47 2.45 4.66 -6.00
N PHE A 48 2.57 3.87 -4.94
CA PHE A 48 3.59 4.00 -3.91
C PHE A 48 4.44 2.74 -3.88
N GLU A 49 5.68 2.86 -3.43
CA GLU A 49 6.57 1.73 -3.15
C GLU A 49 6.59 1.45 -1.64
N THR A 50 6.56 0.17 -1.27
CA THR A 50 6.74 -0.24 0.13
C THR A 50 8.21 -0.09 0.51
N MET A 51 8.55 0.96 1.26
CA MET A 51 9.94 1.26 1.62
C MET A 51 10.42 0.52 2.88
N GLN A 52 9.60 0.47 3.94
CA GLN A 52 9.97 -0.11 5.22
C GLN A 52 8.74 -0.58 6.01
N HIS A 53 8.90 -1.59 6.86
CA HIS A 53 7.89 -1.99 7.84
C HIS A 53 8.19 -1.31 9.17
N LEU A 54 7.23 -0.53 9.68
CA LEU A 54 7.41 0.25 10.91
C LEU A 54 7.18 -0.55 12.20
N GLY A 55 6.66 -1.79 12.11
CA GLY A 55 6.48 -2.68 13.26
C GLY A 55 5.58 -2.08 14.36
N ASN A 56 4.30 -1.88 14.05
CA ASN A 56 3.28 -1.39 15.01
C ASN A 56 2.26 -2.47 15.34
#